data_AF-A0A1A9CGL4-F1
#
_entry.id   AF-A0A1A9CGL4-F1
#
_cell.length_a   1.000
_cell.length_b   1.000
_cell.length_c   1.000
_cell.angle_alpha   90.00
_cell.angle_beta   90.00
_cell.angle_gamma   90.00
#
_symmetry.space_group_name_H-M   'P 1'
#
loop_
_entity.id
_entity.type
_entity.pdbx_description
1 polymer ?
#
loop_
_entity_poly.entity_id
_entity_poly.type
_entity_poly.pdbx_seq_one_letter_code
_entity_poly.pdbx_strand_id
1 'polypeptide(L)'
;MLVVDTNVLLNLYRYNQGAREALLSALRQFDARLWVPHQVLEEFWRNRENALEDPEKQLHQSVTALRSGLERTFSDLRHWINRVSLGNEGAAELESILSDALDSVIGKMGSIVEASAVEMERDTEKDKIVSALSVLLDGKVGANLTPEEYAVALREGKRRIVERIPPGYEDRKKQTRGDDTEVGDYLVWLQLMKEASTRGKDVLLVTGDAKEDWWRTRNKIGLGPRNELSEELLREANVRLYMLKPDRLLTYARDFLHVEVSEDSVQNVEMVEAQLGSDDEFERLKALAESNATAAVLGAWRLVELAVNRVLPHEYQSDTRRSVAQSLNTLTDLQIMTVDIARSALDLNALRNRIAHSMEPEIATDGALDFVSAAKGIVDNLNLSSVAHIASERYERAVFEALVFHDFAVHHTRGEIDPGYDFLVRPVGEESVIAVIVKFGRGAYQGYQLREELVRLSASSESVVPVLIVTNYPLSVEVRKFNYENRSSGSTGGRNVQVVQWVSPADNPRLVDAIDKVARRD
;
A
#
# COMPACT_ATOMS: atom_id res chain seq x y z
N MET A 1 -13.31 18.82 -16.36
CA MET A 1 -12.32 19.56 -15.57
C MET A 1 -11.75 18.60 -14.55
N LEU A 2 -10.43 18.57 -14.38
CA LEU A 2 -9.78 17.84 -13.30
C LEU A 2 -9.52 18.82 -12.16
N VAL A 3 -9.92 18.44 -10.95
CA VAL A 3 -9.73 19.20 -9.73
C VAL A 3 -8.90 18.36 -8.78
N VAL A 4 -7.88 18.93 -8.17
CA VAL A 4 -7.07 18.25 -7.14
C VAL A 4 -7.38 18.81 -5.76
N ASP A 5 -7.41 17.92 -4.79
CA ASP A 5 -7.54 18.23 -3.37
C ASP A 5 -6.19 18.58 -2.73
N THR A 6 -6.22 19.19 -1.54
CA THR A 6 -5.04 19.63 -0.78
C THR A 6 -4.10 18.48 -0.49
N ASN A 7 -4.63 17.33 -0.07
CA ASN A 7 -3.83 16.15 0.28
C ASN A 7 -2.98 15.65 -0.89
N VAL A 8 -3.50 15.70 -2.13
CA VAL A 8 -2.78 15.28 -3.34
C VAL A 8 -1.54 16.15 -3.56
N LEU A 9 -1.64 17.45 -3.30
CA LEU A 9 -0.51 18.38 -3.42
C LEU A 9 0.50 18.20 -2.28
N LEU A 10 0.04 18.05 -1.04
CA LEU A 10 0.92 17.82 0.12
C LEU A 10 1.66 16.48 0.02
N ASN A 11 1.02 15.44 -0.51
CA ASN A 11 1.62 14.12 -0.61
C ASN A 11 2.80 14.06 -1.60
N LEU A 12 3.01 15.08 -2.45
CA LEU A 12 4.24 15.20 -3.24
C LEU A 12 5.51 15.22 -2.38
N TYR A 13 5.44 15.72 -1.14
CA TYR A 13 6.54 15.69 -0.17
C TYR A 13 6.75 14.30 0.46
N ARG A 14 5.73 13.44 0.41
CA ARG A 14 5.72 12.11 1.04
C ARG A 14 6.00 10.99 0.04
N TYR A 15 5.77 11.23 -1.24
CA TYR A 15 6.09 10.28 -2.30
C TYR A 15 7.60 10.26 -2.59
N ASN A 16 8.06 9.09 -3.04
CA ASN A 16 9.40 8.97 -3.60
C ASN A 16 9.51 9.77 -4.92
N GLN A 17 10.74 9.95 -5.42
CA GLN A 17 10.99 10.75 -6.62
C GLN A 17 10.18 10.26 -7.84
N GLY A 18 10.16 8.95 -8.10
CA GLY A 18 9.44 8.37 -9.24
C GLY A 18 7.92 8.63 -9.19
N ALA A 19 7.30 8.40 -8.04
CA ALA A 19 5.88 8.65 -7.82
C ALA A 19 5.52 10.13 -7.91
N ARG A 20 6.38 11.01 -7.37
CA ARG A 20 6.23 12.46 -7.48
C ARG A 20 6.27 12.93 -8.93
N GLU A 21 7.26 12.49 -9.70
CA GLU A 21 7.41 12.84 -11.11
C GLU A 21 6.26 12.28 -11.96
N ALA A 22 5.82 11.05 -11.67
CA ALA A 22 4.68 10.44 -12.33
C ALA A 22 3.39 11.23 -12.10
N LEU A 23 3.12 11.65 -10.86
CA LEU A 23 1.93 12.46 -10.53
C LEU A 23 1.98 13.84 -11.18
N LEU A 24 3.12 14.54 -11.09
CA LEU A 24 3.28 15.83 -11.76
C LEU A 24 3.09 15.69 -13.27
N SER A 25 3.63 14.65 -13.89
CA SER A 25 3.49 14.38 -15.32
C SER A 25 2.05 14.04 -15.70
N ALA A 26 1.34 13.25 -14.89
CA ALA A 26 -0.08 12.96 -15.08
C ALA A 26 -0.91 14.25 -15.03
N LEU A 27 -0.69 15.12 -14.04
CA LEU A 27 -1.41 16.39 -13.91
C LEU A 27 -1.13 17.34 -15.09
N ARG A 28 0.10 17.37 -15.62
CA ARG A 28 0.45 18.18 -16.81
C ARG A 28 -0.38 17.81 -18.05
N GLN A 29 -0.76 16.54 -18.22
CA GLN A 29 -1.57 16.09 -19.37
C GLN A 29 -2.99 16.69 -19.38
N PHE A 30 -3.47 17.22 -18.26
CA PHE A 30 -4.77 17.87 -18.20
C PHE A 30 -4.71 19.32 -18.69
N ASP A 31 -3.55 19.97 -18.59
CA ASP A 31 -3.28 21.32 -19.06
C ASP A 31 -4.40 22.32 -18.71
N ALA A 32 -5.10 22.92 -19.68
CA ALA A 32 -6.19 23.86 -19.45
C ALA A 32 -7.41 23.25 -18.72
N ARG A 33 -7.50 21.91 -18.64
CA ARG A 33 -8.54 21.19 -17.92
C ARG A 33 -8.23 21.02 -16.44
N LEU A 34 -6.99 21.23 -16.00
CA LEU A 34 -6.60 21.25 -14.59
C LEU A 34 -7.05 22.56 -13.95
N TRP A 35 -7.64 22.47 -12.77
CA TRP A 35 -8.03 23.62 -11.96
C TRP A 35 -7.97 23.28 -10.47
N VAL A 36 -7.68 24.27 -9.63
CA VAL A 36 -7.55 24.10 -8.18
C VAL A 36 -8.34 25.18 -7.44
N PRO A 37 -9.19 24.83 -6.46
CA PRO A 37 -9.84 25.80 -5.59
C PRO A 37 -8.82 26.68 -4.87
N HIS A 38 -9.15 27.95 -4.64
CA HIS A 38 -8.32 28.83 -3.82
C HIS A 38 -8.08 28.24 -2.43
N GLN A 39 -9.13 27.66 -1.83
CA GLN A 39 -9.06 27.03 -0.51
C GLN A 39 -7.99 25.92 -0.49
N VAL A 40 -7.90 25.10 -1.54
CA VAL A 40 -6.90 24.03 -1.61
C VAL A 40 -5.47 24.57 -1.50
N LEU A 41 -5.18 25.72 -2.12
CA LEU A 41 -3.85 26.33 -1.98
C LEU A 41 -3.64 27.00 -0.63
N GLU A 42 -4.65 27.63 -0.02
CA GLU A 42 -4.52 28.15 1.35
C GLU A 42 -4.17 27.02 2.32
N GLU A 43 -4.82 25.87 2.19
CA GLU A 43 -4.56 24.71 3.03
C GLU A 43 -3.20 24.07 2.74
N PHE A 44 -2.78 24.04 1.47
CA PHE A 44 -1.44 23.60 1.10
C PHE A 44 -0.38 24.44 1.83
N TRP A 45 -0.46 25.77 1.73
CA TRP A 45 0.50 26.66 2.38
C TRP A 45 0.47 26.54 3.91
N ARG A 46 -0.72 26.42 4.50
CA ARG A 46 -0.88 26.25 5.96
C ARG A 46 -0.25 24.95 6.48
N ASN A 47 -0.30 23.87 5.68
CA ASN A 47 0.13 22.54 6.12
C ASN A 47 1.48 22.09 5.53
N ARG A 48 2.08 22.87 4.63
CA ARG A 48 3.32 22.53 3.92
C ARG A 48 4.47 22.22 4.88
N GLU A 49 4.66 23.02 5.93
CA GLU A 49 5.76 22.80 6.88
C GLU A 49 5.64 21.44 7.58
N ASN A 50 4.43 21.03 7.95
CA ASN A 50 4.22 19.71 8.53
C ASN A 50 4.51 18.59 7.52
N ALA A 51 4.10 18.75 6.26
CA ALA A 51 4.37 17.76 5.21
C ALA A 51 5.86 17.63 4.88
N LEU A 52 6.64 18.73 5.01
CA LEU A 52 8.09 18.73 4.85
C LEU A 52 8.81 17.92 5.95
N GLU A 53 8.29 17.93 7.18
CA GLU A 53 8.90 17.24 8.33
C GLU A 53 8.56 15.74 8.40
N ASP A 54 7.54 15.29 7.66
CA ASP A 54 7.05 13.91 7.72
C ASP A 54 8.12 12.85 7.38
N PRO A 55 8.94 12.99 6.32
CA PRO A 55 9.98 11.99 6.02
C PRO A 55 11.00 11.82 7.15
N GLU A 56 11.46 12.91 7.75
CA GLU A 56 12.40 12.87 8.88
C GLU A 56 11.74 12.25 10.12
N LYS A 57 10.48 12.58 10.39
CA LYS A 57 9.72 11.99 11.50
C LYS A 57 9.55 10.49 11.32
N GLN A 58 9.21 10.03 10.12
CA GLN A 58 9.09 8.60 9.79
C GLN A 58 10.42 7.87 9.91
N LEU A 59 11.53 8.50 9.51
CA LEU A 59 12.87 7.96 9.71
C LEU A 59 13.16 7.73 11.19
N HIS A 60 12.96 8.75 12.04
CA HIS A 60 13.21 8.62 13.48
C HIS A 60 12.36 7.51 14.13
N GLN A 61 11.08 7.42 13.76
CA GLN A 61 10.18 6.37 14.24
C GLN A 61 10.68 4.98 13.80
N SER A 62 11.08 4.84 12.54
CA SER A 62 11.60 3.59 11.99
C SER A 62 12.91 3.17 12.64
N VAL A 63 13.84 4.10 12.85
CA VAL A 63 15.10 3.87 13.57
C VAL A 63 14.83 3.38 15.00
N THR A 64 13.89 4.02 15.70
CA THR A 64 13.50 3.62 17.05
C THR A 64 12.93 2.20 17.07
N ALA A 65 12.06 1.86 16.12
CA ALA A 65 11.47 0.54 15.99
C ALA A 65 12.53 -0.54 15.68
N LEU A 66 13.46 -0.26 14.76
CA LEU A 66 14.55 -1.17 14.40
C LEU A 66 15.49 -1.43 15.58
N ARG A 67 15.90 -0.38 16.32
CA ARG A 67 16.72 -0.54 17.53
C ARG A 67 16.00 -1.36 18.60
N SER A 68 14.70 -1.15 18.79
CA SER A 68 13.90 -1.95 19.71
C SER A 68 13.79 -3.42 19.28
N GLY A 69 13.75 -3.69 17.96
CA GLY A 69 13.80 -5.05 17.41
C GLY A 69 15.15 -5.73 17.60
N LEU A 70 16.25 -4.98 17.51
CA LEU A 70 17.59 -5.47 17.78
C LEU A 70 17.75 -5.92 19.24
N GLU A 71 17.21 -5.17 20.20
CA GLU A 71 17.24 -5.57 21.63
C GLU A 71 16.56 -6.93 21.86
N ARG A 72 15.45 -7.22 21.17
CA ARG A 72 14.81 -8.54 21.24
C ARG A 72 15.70 -9.62 20.64
N THR A 73 16.34 -9.33 19.51
CA THR A 73 17.29 -10.24 18.84
C THR A 73 18.48 -10.55 19.75
N PHE A 74 19.00 -9.54 20.46
CA PHE A 74 20.05 -9.73 21.47
C PHE A 74 19.59 -10.61 22.62
N SER A 75 18.35 -10.48 23.08
CA SER A 75 17.79 -11.38 24.10
C SER A 75 17.85 -12.84 23.66
N ASP A 76 17.39 -13.15 22.45
CA ASP A 76 17.41 -14.52 21.91
C ASP A 76 18.83 -15.05 21.69
N LEU A 77 19.73 -14.19 21.18
CA LEU A 77 21.14 -14.51 21.03
C LEU A 77 21.79 -14.83 22.37
N ARG A 78 21.57 -14.00 23.40
CA ARG A 78 22.07 -14.22 24.77
C ARG A 78 21.53 -15.53 25.35
N HIS A 79 20.27 -15.89 25.09
CA HIS A 79 19.73 -17.19 25.49
C HIS A 79 20.45 -18.37 24.83
N TRP A 80 20.83 -18.26 23.55
CA TRP A 80 21.63 -19.28 22.89
C TRP A 80 23.08 -19.32 23.42
N ILE A 81 23.74 -18.17 23.54
CA ILE A 81 25.10 -18.00 24.11
C ILE A 81 25.21 -18.69 25.47
N ASN A 82 24.23 -18.46 26.35
CA ASN A 82 24.18 -19.08 27.68
C ASN A 82 24.05 -20.61 27.60
N ARG A 83 23.27 -21.13 26.65
CA ARG A 83 23.11 -22.59 26.46
C ARG A 83 24.39 -23.26 25.97
N VAL A 84 25.18 -22.57 25.15
CA VAL A 84 26.46 -23.09 24.62
C VAL A 84 27.67 -22.72 25.49
N SER A 85 27.46 -21.97 26.58
CA SER A 85 28.52 -21.50 27.48
C SER A 85 29.65 -20.76 26.76
N LEU A 86 29.30 -19.95 25.75
CA LEU A 86 30.27 -19.14 25.02
C LEU A 86 30.83 -18.04 25.94
N GLY A 87 32.14 -17.77 25.84
CA GLY A 87 32.80 -16.73 26.62
C GLY A 87 32.36 -15.32 26.24
N ASN A 88 32.55 -14.36 27.15
CA ASN A 88 32.10 -12.97 26.98
C ASN A 88 32.66 -12.29 25.72
N GLU A 89 33.89 -12.61 25.30
CA GLU A 89 34.50 -12.04 24.10
C GLU A 89 33.75 -12.48 22.83
N GLY A 90 33.46 -13.78 22.69
CA GLY A 90 32.69 -14.29 21.55
C GLY A 90 31.23 -13.82 21.57
N ALA A 91 30.64 -13.65 22.76
CA ALA A 91 29.32 -13.05 22.91
C ALA A 91 29.28 -11.60 22.41
N ALA A 92 30.28 -10.79 22.82
CA ALA A 92 30.40 -9.40 22.40
C ALA A 92 30.66 -9.28 20.88
N GLU A 93 31.46 -10.17 20.30
CA GLU A 93 31.70 -10.21 18.85
C GLU A 93 30.40 -10.44 18.07
N LEU A 94 29.59 -11.43 18.48
CA LEU A 94 28.30 -11.72 17.84
C LEU A 94 27.30 -10.55 17.98
N GLU A 95 27.26 -9.90 19.14
CA GLU A 95 26.42 -8.72 19.34
C GLU A 95 26.88 -7.54 18.46
N SER A 96 28.20 -7.33 18.33
CA SER A 96 28.77 -6.28 17.46
C SER A 96 28.37 -6.47 16.01
N ILE A 97 28.44 -7.69 15.48
CA ILE A 97 28.07 -7.98 14.08
C ILE A 97 26.64 -7.51 13.77
N LEU A 98 25.70 -7.79 14.66
CA LEU A 98 24.31 -7.38 14.47
C LEU A 98 24.13 -5.86 14.63
N SER A 99 24.82 -5.25 15.60
CA SER A 99 24.78 -3.79 15.80
C SER A 99 25.34 -3.05 14.59
N ASP A 100 26.51 -3.45 14.11
CA ASP A 100 27.19 -2.82 12.97
C ASP A 100 26.37 -2.97 11.68
N ALA A 101 25.76 -4.15 11.47
CA ALA A 101 24.84 -4.36 10.36
C ALA A 101 23.63 -3.42 10.44
N LEU A 102 23.03 -3.26 11.62
CA LEU A 102 21.90 -2.35 11.79
C LEU A 102 22.31 -0.88 11.59
N ASP A 103 23.43 -0.45 12.17
CA ASP A 103 23.91 0.93 12.03
C ASP A 103 24.25 1.26 10.57
N SER A 104 24.76 0.29 9.80
CA SER A 104 24.95 0.43 8.35
C SER A 104 23.63 0.68 7.61
N VAL A 105 22.58 -0.07 7.96
CA VAL A 105 21.24 0.11 7.39
C VAL A 105 20.65 1.47 7.77
N ILE A 106 20.75 1.85 9.04
CA ILE A 106 20.28 3.16 9.55
C ILE A 106 21.00 4.30 8.81
N GLY A 107 22.31 4.20 8.61
CA GLY A 107 23.08 5.18 7.84
C GLY A 107 22.59 5.31 6.40
N LYS A 108 22.29 4.19 5.73
CA LYS A 108 21.70 4.22 4.38
C LYS A 108 20.30 4.83 4.36
N MET A 109 19.44 4.50 5.33
CA MET A 109 18.11 5.12 5.46
C MET A 109 18.21 6.64 5.59
N GLY A 110 19.13 7.13 6.44
CA GLY A 110 19.40 8.56 6.59
C GLY A 110 19.82 9.22 5.27
N SER A 111 20.74 8.60 4.52
CA SER A 111 21.19 9.13 3.23
C SER A 111 20.09 9.22 2.17
N ILE A 112 19.11 8.31 2.18
CA ILE A 112 17.97 8.34 1.25
C ILE A 112 17.04 9.53 1.56
N VAL A 113 16.78 9.77 2.84
CA VAL A 113 15.96 10.90 3.29
C VAL A 113 16.68 12.22 3.00
N GLU A 114 17.98 12.30 3.29
CA GLU A 114 18.81 13.48 2.99
C GLU A 114 18.84 13.79 1.48
N ALA A 115 19.02 12.76 0.63
CA ALA A 115 18.96 12.93 -0.82
C ALA A 115 17.59 13.46 -1.29
N SER A 116 16.51 13.02 -0.65
CA SER A 116 15.16 13.53 -0.94
C SER A 116 14.96 14.96 -0.43
N ALA A 117 15.57 15.32 0.70
CA ALA A 117 15.50 16.66 1.30
C ALA A 117 16.12 17.74 0.39
N VAL A 118 17.11 17.38 -0.45
CA VAL A 118 17.65 18.31 -1.48
C VAL A 118 16.57 18.81 -2.45
N GLU A 119 15.50 18.03 -2.66
CA GLU A 119 14.37 18.43 -3.49
C GLU A 119 13.30 19.21 -2.71
N MET A 120 13.38 19.20 -1.38
CA MET A 120 12.34 19.64 -0.45
C MET A 120 12.92 20.66 0.54
N GLU A 121 12.82 21.93 0.19
CA GLU A 121 13.46 23.00 0.96
C GLU A 121 12.46 23.82 1.76
N ARG A 122 12.81 24.22 2.99
CA ARG A 122 11.95 25.14 3.77
C ARG A 122 11.80 26.48 3.06
N ASP A 123 12.91 26.95 2.49
CA ASP A 123 12.99 28.12 1.63
C ASP A 123 12.22 27.89 0.32
N THR A 124 11.10 28.59 0.15
CA THR A 124 10.17 28.39 -0.97
C THR A 124 10.79 28.65 -2.33
N GLU A 125 11.81 29.50 -2.43
CA GLU A 125 12.50 29.79 -3.69
C GLU A 125 13.38 28.63 -4.17
N LYS A 126 13.79 27.75 -3.24
CA LYS A 126 14.65 26.59 -3.52
C LYS A 126 13.87 25.28 -3.60
N ASP A 127 12.62 25.29 -3.16
CA ASP A 127 11.76 24.12 -3.20
C ASP A 127 11.34 23.80 -4.63
N LYS A 128 11.79 22.63 -5.11
CA LYS A 128 11.51 22.16 -6.47
C LYS A 128 10.06 21.69 -6.64
N ILE A 129 9.40 21.24 -5.59
CA ILE A 129 7.96 20.93 -5.59
C ILE A 129 7.16 22.22 -5.75
N VAL A 130 7.45 23.25 -4.96
CA VAL A 130 6.79 24.56 -5.10
C VAL A 130 7.04 25.15 -6.48
N SER A 131 8.27 25.06 -6.99
CA SER A 131 8.63 25.53 -8.34
C SER A 131 7.81 24.80 -9.42
N ALA A 132 7.71 23.47 -9.32
CA ALA A 132 6.93 22.67 -10.26
C ALA A 132 5.42 22.98 -10.19
N LEU A 133 4.88 23.13 -8.98
CA LEU A 133 3.47 23.48 -8.77
C LEU A 133 3.15 24.89 -9.26
N SER A 134 4.06 25.85 -9.05
CA SER A 134 3.89 27.23 -9.51
C SER A 134 3.70 27.29 -11.02
N VAL A 135 4.52 26.54 -11.78
CA VAL A 135 4.38 26.43 -13.24
C VAL A 135 3.12 25.64 -13.62
N LEU A 136 2.85 24.53 -12.93
CA LEU A 136 1.71 23.66 -13.25
C LEU A 136 0.37 24.36 -13.08
N LEU A 137 0.25 25.18 -12.03
CA LEU A 137 -0.99 25.81 -11.57
C LEU A 137 -1.14 27.28 -12.00
N ASP A 138 -0.19 27.82 -12.76
CA ASP A 138 -0.28 29.19 -13.26
C ASP A 138 -1.57 29.40 -14.07
N GLY A 139 -2.34 30.43 -13.69
CA GLY A 139 -3.66 30.72 -14.26
C GLY A 139 -4.77 29.67 -14.01
N LYS A 140 -4.52 28.66 -13.17
CA LYS A 140 -5.45 27.53 -12.93
C LYS A 140 -6.00 27.47 -11.50
N VAL A 141 -5.76 28.51 -10.71
CA VAL A 141 -6.26 28.63 -9.34
C VAL A 141 -7.54 29.48 -9.35
N GLY A 142 -8.56 29.03 -8.62
CA GLY A 142 -9.78 29.81 -8.39
C GLY A 142 -9.52 31.14 -7.70
N ALA A 143 -10.42 32.10 -7.92
CA ALA A 143 -10.40 33.35 -7.17
C ALA A 143 -10.76 33.12 -5.69
N ASN A 144 -10.20 33.93 -4.81
CA ASN A 144 -10.64 33.95 -3.41
C ASN A 144 -12.08 34.47 -3.32
N LEU A 145 -12.82 33.98 -2.33
CA LEU A 145 -14.15 34.50 -1.99
C LEU A 145 -14.02 35.93 -1.46
N THR A 146 -14.98 36.79 -1.77
CA THR A 146 -15.01 38.11 -1.10
C THR A 146 -15.27 37.92 0.40
N PRO A 147 -14.89 38.87 1.28
CA PRO A 147 -15.15 38.76 2.71
C PRO A 147 -16.63 38.48 3.04
N GLU A 148 -17.56 39.05 2.27
CA GLU A 148 -18.99 38.84 2.43
C GLU A 148 -19.41 37.42 2.02
N GLU A 149 -18.94 36.95 0.86
CA GLU A 149 -19.19 35.58 0.40
C GLU A 149 -18.61 34.55 1.35
N TYR A 150 -17.40 34.80 1.85
CA TYR A 150 -16.72 33.95 2.82
C TYR A 150 -17.51 33.87 4.13
N ALA A 151 -17.99 35.00 4.66
CA ALA A 151 -18.81 35.01 5.87
C ALA A 151 -20.14 34.25 5.70
N VAL A 152 -20.74 34.29 4.51
CA VAL A 152 -21.92 33.48 4.19
C VAL A 152 -21.56 31.99 4.12
N ALA A 153 -20.48 31.65 3.42
CA ALA A 153 -20.01 30.28 3.28
C ALA A 153 -19.65 29.66 4.63
N LEU A 154 -19.05 30.42 5.54
CA LEU A 154 -18.76 29.99 6.91
C LEU A 154 -20.00 29.58 7.67
N ARG A 155 -21.06 30.40 7.65
CA ARG A 155 -22.32 30.09 8.33
C ARG A 155 -22.96 28.83 7.75
N GLU A 156 -22.95 28.69 6.43
CA GLU A 156 -23.49 27.52 5.75
C GLU A 156 -22.67 26.25 6.04
N GLY A 157 -21.34 26.32 6.01
CA GLY A 157 -20.47 25.20 6.37
C GLY A 157 -20.73 24.72 7.80
N LYS A 158 -20.82 25.64 8.76
CA LYS A 158 -21.13 25.29 10.16
C LYS A 158 -22.51 24.63 10.30
N ARG A 159 -23.52 25.12 9.57
CA ARG A 159 -24.85 24.51 9.52
C ARG A 159 -24.78 23.07 8.96
N ARG A 160 -24.07 22.87 7.84
CA ARG A 160 -23.88 21.55 7.21
C ARG A 160 -23.21 20.54 8.14
N ILE A 161 -22.19 20.96 8.89
CA ILE A 161 -21.52 20.09 9.89
C ILE A 161 -22.50 19.64 10.98
N VAL A 162 -23.31 20.56 11.51
CA VAL A 162 -24.31 20.25 12.55
C VAL A 162 -25.38 19.30 12.02
N GLU A 163 -25.88 19.55 10.81
CA GLU A 163 -26.92 18.76 10.16
C GLU A 163 -26.40 17.50 9.46
N ARG A 164 -25.07 17.25 9.47
CA ARG A 164 -24.41 16.14 8.78
C ARG A 164 -24.69 16.11 7.27
N ILE A 165 -24.67 17.27 6.65
CA ILE A 165 -24.78 17.43 5.19
C ILE A 165 -23.36 17.40 4.61
N PRO A 166 -23.06 16.54 3.63
CA PRO A 166 -21.73 16.47 3.02
C PRO A 166 -21.40 17.67 2.11
N PRO A 167 -20.12 17.92 1.83
CA PRO A 167 -18.94 17.33 2.48
C PRO A 167 -18.52 18.12 3.74
N GLY A 168 -17.65 17.53 4.57
CA GLY A 168 -16.98 18.20 5.69
C GLY A 168 -17.56 17.93 7.08
N TYR A 169 -18.66 17.18 7.21
CA TYR A 169 -19.25 16.93 8.54
C TYR A 169 -18.40 15.98 9.40
N GLU A 170 -17.51 15.21 8.78
CA GLU A 170 -16.56 14.34 9.49
C GLU A 170 -15.47 15.15 10.22
N ASP A 171 -15.27 16.43 9.87
CA ASP A 171 -14.27 17.33 10.46
C ASP A 171 -14.76 18.04 11.74
N ARG A 172 -15.94 17.68 12.26
CA ARG A 172 -16.59 18.25 13.46
C ARG A 172 -15.70 18.31 14.71
N LYS A 173 -14.61 17.55 14.78
CA LYS A 173 -13.70 17.50 15.94
C LYS A 173 -12.51 18.47 15.87
N LYS A 174 -12.36 19.28 14.81
CA LYS A 174 -11.39 20.41 14.77
C LYS A 174 -11.86 21.65 15.56
N GLN A 175 -13.05 21.61 16.17
CA GLN A 175 -13.68 22.69 16.95
C GLN A 175 -12.84 23.27 18.10
N THR A 176 -11.80 22.57 18.56
CA THR A 176 -10.98 22.98 19.71
C THR A 176 -9.96 24.09 19.41
N ARG A 177 -9.75 24.48 18.14
CA ARG A 177 -8.72 25.48 17.78
C ARG A 177 -9.24 26.89 17.53
N GLY A 178 -10.55 27.10 17.45
CA GLY A 178 -11.14 28.43 17.17
C GLY A 178 -10.77 28.99 15.79
N ASP A 179 -10.19 28.16 14.92
CA ASP A 179 -9.94 28.47 13.53
C ASP A 179 -11.10 27.93 12.67
N ASP A 180 -11.50 28.64 11.62
CA ASP A 180 -12.59 28.22 10.72
C ASP A 180 -12.17 27.02 9.83
N THR A 181 -11.17 26.23 10.24
CA THR A 181 -10.60 25.09 9.50
C THR A 181 -11.60 23.95 9.34
N GLU A 182 -12.61 23.88 10.19
CA GLU A 182 -13.67 22.87 10.16
C GLU A 182 -14.57 22.95 8.92
N VAL A 183 -14.64 24.10 8.25
CA VAL A 183 -15.45 24.27 7.03
C VAL A 183 -14.64 24.12 5.73
N GLY A 184 -13.35 23.78 5.81
CA GLY A 184 -12.44 23.71 4.66
C GLY A 184 -12.99 22.88 3.51
N ASP A 185 -13.42 21.65 3.79
CA ASP A 185 -14.03 20.74 2.81
C ASP A 185 -15.24 21.37 2.09
N TYR A 186 -16.08 22.13 2.82
CA TYR A 186 -17.21 22.84 2.22
C TYR A 186 -16.77 24.02 1.35
N LEU A 187 -15.74 24.77 1.75
CA LEU A 187 -15.19 25.87 0.94
C LEU A 187 -14.59 25.36 -0.37
N VAL A 188 -13.86 24.25 -0.32
CA VAL A 188 -13.38 23.52 -1.50
C VAL A 188 -14.55 23.15 -2.41
N TRP A 189 -15.59 22.53 -1.85
CA TRP A 189 -16.78 22.12 -2.59
C TRP A 189 -17.54 23.29 -3.23
N LEU A 190 -17.73 24.39 -2.49
CA LEU A 190 -18.39 25.60 -2.97
C LEU A 190 -17.65 26.21 -4.16
N GLN A 191 -16.33 26.36 -4.07
CA GLN A 191 -15.51 26.90 -5.15
C GLN A 191 -15.52 25.98 -6.38
N LEU A 192 -15.45 24.66 -6.17
CA LEU A 192 -15.58 23.66 -7.25
C LEU A 192 -16.91 23.79 -7.98
N MET A 193 -18.03 23.90 -7.26
CA MET A 193 -19.36 24.06 -7.87
C MET A 193 -19.45 25.35 -8.69
N LYS A 194 -18.96 26.48 -8.16
CA LYS A 194 -18.94 27.77 -8.87
C LYS A 194 -18.15 27.68 -10.18
N GLU A 195 -16.97 27.08 -10.15
CA GLU A 195 -16.13 26.93 -11.34
C GLU A 195 -16.77 25.96 -12.35
N ALA A 196 -17.31 24.83 -11.87
CA ALA A 196 -17.98 23.84 -12.71
C ALA A 196 -19.19 24.43 -13.45
N SER A 197 -19.99 25.26 -12.76
CA SER A 197 -21.11 26.00 -13.33
C SER A 197 -20.63 26.98 -14.41
N THR A 198 -19.53 27.69 -14.15
CA THR A 198 -18.94 28.64 -15.10
C THR A 198 -18.42 27.96 -16.37
N ARG A 199 -17.75 26.80 -16.25
CA ARG A 199 -17.17 26.08 -17.39
C ARG A 199 -18.14 25.16 -18.12
N GLY A 200 -19.21 24.71 -17.47
CA GLY A 200 -20.15 23.72 -18.02
C GLY A 200 -19.48 22.40 -18.39
N LYS A 201 -18.51 21.94 -17.58
CA LYS A 201 -17.78 20.69 -17.80
C LYS A 201 -17.94 19.76 -16.61
N ASP A 202 -18.13 18.47 -16.90
CA ASP A 202 -18.04 17.39 -15.91
C ASP A 202 -16.75 17.48 -15.09
N VAL A 203 -16.87 17.19 -13.80
CA VAL A 203 -15.80 17.33 -12.81
C VAL A 203 -15.21 15.96 -12.48
N LEU A 204 -13.89 15.86 -12.54
CA LEU A 204 -13.12 14.76 -11.98
C LEU A 204 -12.33 15.30 -10.78
N LEU A 205 -12.78 15.00 -9.57
CA LEU A 205 -12.07 15.35 -8.34
C LEU A 205 -11.08 14.23 -7.99
N VAL A 206 -9.81 14.60 -7.78
CA VAL A 206 -8.77 13.70 -7.33
C VAL A 206 -8.47 14.02 -5.86
N THR A 207 -8.70 13.05 -4.98
CA THR A 207 -8.44 13.17 -3.54
C THR A 207 -7.88 11.87 -2.99
N GLY A 208 -6.88 11.98 -2.11
CA GLY A 208 -6.36 10.86 -1.33
C GLY A 208 -7.30 10.40 -0.21
N ASP A 209 -8.22 11.28 0.18
CA ASP A 209 -9.15 11.04 1.28
C ASP A 209 -10.18 9.98 0.91
N ALA A 210 -10.54 9.13 1.87
CA ALA A 210 -11.55 8.08 1.77
C ALA A 210 -12.72 8.29 2.75
N LYS A 211 -12.87 9.49 3.32
CA LYS A 211 -13.96 9.85 4.24
C LYS A 211 -15.34 9.52 3.63
N GLU A 212 -16.26 9.12 4.51
CA GLU A 212 -17.61 8.69 4.14
C GLU A 212 -18.56 9.82 3.73
N ASP A 213 -18.22 11.06 4.03
CA ASP A 213 -18.97 12.24 3.60
C ASP A 213 -18.67 12.60 2.13
N TRP A 214 -17.57 12.10 1.57
CA TRP A 214 -17.23 12.23 0.15
C TRP A 214 -17.59 11.00 -0.68
N TRP A 215 -17.32 9.80 -0.17
CA TRP A 215 -17.39 8.56 -0.93
C TRP A 215 -18.57 7.67 -0.55
N ARG A 216 -19.24 7.10 -1.56
CA ARG A 216 -20.02 5.87 -1.36
C ARG A 216 -19.05 4.72 -1.21
N THR A 217 -19.19 3.98 -0.13
CA THR A 217 -18.39 2.77 0.08
C THR A 217 -19.29 1.55 0.18
N ARG A 218 -18.87 0.45 -0.44
CA ARG A 218 -19.45 -0.88 -0.22
C ARG A 218 -18.32 -1.82 0.10
N ASN A 219 -18.36 -2.46 1.27
CA ASN A 219 -17.24 -3.25 1.79
C ASN A 219 -15.91 -2.45 1.75
N LYS A 220 -15.97 -1.14 2.05
CA LYS A 220 -14.83 -0.21 2.01
C LYS A 220 -14.15 -0.05 0.63
N ILE A 221 -14.75 -0.57 -0.44
CA ILE A 221 -14.41 -0.21 -1.81
C ILE A 221 -15.19 1.06 -2.15
N GLY A 222 -14.46 2.12 -2.50
CA GLY A 222 -15.06 3.35 -3.01
C GLY A 222 -15.77 3.08 -4.33
N LEU A 223 -17.09 3.21 -4.35
CA LEU A 223 -17.92 3.04 -5.54
C LEU A 223 -18.02 4.32 -6.39
N GLY A 224 -17.57 5.45 -5.83
CA GLY A 224 -17.65 6.78 -6.43
C GLY A 224 -18.23 7.81 -5.45
N PRO A 225 -18.55 9.02 -5.94
CA PRO A 225 -19.04 10.10 -5.09
C PRO A 225 -20.35 9.75 -4.39
N ARG A 226 -20.63 10.39 -3.25
CA ARG A 226 -21.96 10.40 -2.62
C ARG A 226 -23.05 10.85 -3.59
N ASN A 227 -24.23 10.28 -3.43
CA ASN A 227 -25.39 10.65 -4.25
C ASN A 227 -25.75 12.11 -4.00
N GLU A 228 -25.69 12.55 -2.74
CA GLU A 228 -25.98 13.92 -2.32
C GLU A 228 -25.08 14.95 -3.03
N LEU A 229 -23.77 14.67 -3.11
CA LEU A 229 -22.81 15.51 -3.83
C LEU A 229 -23.06 15.51 -5.33
N SER A 230 -23.39 14.34 -5.88
CA SER A 230 -23.68 14.18 -7.31
C SER A 230 -24.97 14.93 -7.70
N GLU A 231 -26.01 14.86 -6.88
CA GLU A 231 -27.28 15.55 -7.05
C GLU A 231 -27.13 17.06 -6.88
N GLU A 232 -26.36 17.50 -5.87
CA GLU A 232 -26.08 18.91 -5.65
C GLU A 232 -25.32 19.53 -6.83
N LEU A 233 -24.23 18.90 -7.29
CA LEU A 233 -23.48 19.42 -8.43
C LEU A 233 -24.32 19.42 -9.72
N LEU A 234 -25.15 18.40 -9.94
CA LEU A 234 -26.07 18.36 -11.07
C LEU A 234 -27.09 19.49 -10.99
N ARG A 235 -27.63 19.80 -9.80
CA ARG A 235 -28.60 20.87 -9.60
C ARG A 235 -27.98 22.27 -9.79
N GLU A 236 -26.82 22.51 -9.20
CA GLU A 236 -26.20 23.84 -9.16
C GLU A 236 -25.38 24.17 -10.43
N ALA A 237 -24.83 23.16 -11.11
CA ALA A 237 -23.92 23.33 -12.24
C ALA A 237 -24.33 22.55 -13.50
N ASN A 238 -25.33 21.67 -13.44
CA ASN A 238 -25.78 20.83 -14.56
C ASN A 238 -24.66 19.99 -15.20
N VAL A 239 -23.76 19.47 -14.36
CA VAL A 239 -22.63 18.62 -14.77
C VAL A 239 -22.50 17.39 -13.87
N ARG A 240 -21.74 16.39 -14.30
CA ARG A 240 -21.52 15.14 -13.55
C ARG A 240 -20.29 15.23 -12.67
N LEU A 241 -20.34 14.55 -11.53
CA LEU A 241 -19.21 14.34 -10.63
C LEU A 241 -18.60 12.95 -10.81
N TYR A 242 -17.28 12.91 -10.95
CA TYR A 242 -16.45 11.72 -10.86
C TYR A 242 -15.37 11.96 -9.79
N MET A 243 -14.96 10.90 -9.12
CA MET A 243 -13.90 10.95 -8.11
C MET A 243 -12.88 9.85 -8.35
N LEU A 244 -11.61 10.17 -8.19
CA LEU A 244 -10.51 9.20 -8.23
C LEU A 244 -9.53 9.43 -7.07
N LYS A 245 -8.86 8.35 -6.68
CA LYS A 245 -7.67 8.43 -5.84
C LYS A 245 -6.41 8.63 -6.69
N PRO A 246 -5.32 9.18 -6.13
CA PRO A 246 -4.08 9.40 -6.85
C PRO A 246 -3.49 8.13 -7.51
N ASP A 247 -3.54 6.97 -6.85
CA ASP A 247 -3.06 5.68 -7.39
C ASP A 247 -3.83 5.28 -8.67
N ARG A 248 -5.15 5.50 -8.68
CA ARG A 248 -6.00 5.23 -9.84
C ARG A 248 -5.80 6.25 -10.95
N LEU A 249 -5.56 7.51 -10.60
CA LEU A 249 -5.17 8.51 -11.59
C LEU A 249 -3.88 8.09 -12.31
N LEU A 250 -2.86 7.64 -11.59
CA LEU A 250 -1.61 7.16 -12.18
C LEU A 250 -1.82 5.93 -13.07
N THR A 251 -2.60 4.96 -12.60
CA THR A 251 -2.97 3.77 -13.39
C THR A 251 -3.62 4.18 -14.72
N TYR A 252 -4.60 5.09 -14.68
CA TYR A 252 -5.27 5.57 -15.88
C TYR A 252 -4.38 6.49 -16.73
N ALA A 253 -3.46 7.23 -16.13
CA ALA A 253 -2.50 8.04 -16.86
C ALA A 253 -1.55 7.16 -17.69
N ARG A 254 -1.12 6.03 -17.14
CA ARG A 254 -0.38 5.01 -17.89
C ARG A 254 -1.22 4.45 -19.04
N ASP A 255 -2.41 3.96 -18.72
CA ASP A 255 -3.22 3.17 -19.65
C ASP A 255 -3.86 4.03 -20.77
N PHE A 256 -4.19 5.29 -20.49
CA PHE A 256 -4.95 6.16 -21.40
C PHE A 256 -4.25 7.47 -21.77
N LEU A 257 -3.27 7.94 -20.99
CA LEU A 257 -2.54 9.18 -21.26
C LEU A 257 -1.10 8.94 -21.70
N HIS A 258 -0.68 7.68 -21.82
CA HIS A 258 0.68 7.27 -22.21
C HIS A 258 1.79 7.95 -21.38
N VAL A 259 1.50 8.22 -20.10
CA VAL A 259 2.51 8.68 -19.15
C VAL A 259 3.32 7.47 -18.71
N GLU A 260 4.64 7.59 -18.71
CA GLU A 260 5.51 6.56 -18.16
C GLU A 260 5.34 6.52 -16.65
N VAL A 261 4.70 5.46 -16.16
CA VAL A 261 4.42 5.23 -14.74
C VAL A 261 4.86 3.82 -14.42
N SER A 262 5.87 3.69 -13.54
CA SER A 262 6.28 2.40 -13.01
C SER A 262 5.24 1.86 -12.03
N GLU A 263 5.13 0.55 -11.94
CA GLU A 263 4.26 -0.09 -10.95
C GLU A 263 4.67 0.29 -9.51
N ASP A 264 5.98 0.44 -9.26
CA ASP A 264 6.52 0.90 -7.99
C ASP A 264 6.03 2.31 -7.61
N SER A 265 5.83 3.18 -8.60
CA SER A 265 5.29 4.53 -8.37
C SER A 265 3.83 4.47 -7.93
N VAL A 266 3.02 3.62 -8.58
CA VAL A 266 1.61 3.40 -8.19
C VAL A 266 1.53 2.82 -6.78
N GLN A 267 2.37 1.84 -6.46
CA GLN A 267 2.44 1.22 -5.14
C GLN A 267 2.90 2.20 -4.05
N ASN A 268 3.89 3.06 -4.35
CA ASN A 268 4.33 4.07 -3.40
C ASN A 268 3.19 5.04 -3.04
N VAL A 269 2.44 5.49 -4.05
CA VAL A 269 1.25 6.33 -3.83
C VAL A 269 0.19 5.59 -3.01
N GLU A 270 -0.19 4.37 -3.41
CA GLU A 270 -1.19 3.56 -2.70
C GLU A 270 -0.81 3.34 -1.23
N MET A 271 0.47 3.07 -0.95
CA MET A 271 0.97 2.84 0.40
C MET A 271 0.90 4.10 1.26
N VAL A 272 1.34 5.24 0.74
CA VAL A 272 1.29 6.52 1.46
C VAL A 272 -0.17 6.89 1.77
N GLU A 273 -1.09 6.74 0.81
CA GLU A 273 -2.52 6.99 1.06
C GLU A 273 -3.12 6.04 2.10
N ALA A 274 -2.78 4.75 2.02
CA ALA A 274 -3.28 3.75 2.98
C ALA A 274 -2.78 4.01 4.40
N GLN A 275 -1.52 4.45 4.54
CA GLN A 275 -0.92 4.77 5.83
C GLN A 275 -1.55 6.03 6.44
N LEU A 276 -1.71 7.10 5.64
CA LEU A 276 -2.35 8.33 6.11
C LEU A 276 -3.80 8.10 6.55
N GLY A 277 -4.57 7.34 5.76
CA GLY A 277 -5.94 6.99 6.13
C GLY A 277 -6.02 6.15 7.41
N SER A 278 -5.07 5.22 7.61
CA SER A 278 -4.97 4.43 8.85
C SER A 278 -4.65 5.35 10.04
N ASP A 279 -3.64 6.21 9.91
CA ASP A 279 -3.21 7.12 10.97
C ASP A 279 -4.38 8.03 11.43
N ASP A 280 -5.13 8.61 10.50
CA ASP A 280 -6.29 9.45 10.80
C ASP A 280 -7.40 8.67 11.54
N GLU A 281 -7.71 7.45 11.12
CA GLU A 281 -8.70 6.60 11.80
C GLU A 281 -8.24 6.22 13.22
N PHE A 282 -6.96 5.90 13.41
CA PHE A 282 -6.42 5.53 14.72
C PHE A 282 -6.31 6.72 15.67
N GLU A 283 -5.97 7.92 15.20
CA GLU A 283 -6.00 9.14 16.03
C GLU A 283 -7.43 9.49 16.45
N ARG A 284 -8.43 9.31 15.58
CA ARG A 284 -9.85 9.43 15.96
C ARG A 284 -10.25 8.45 17.05
N LEU A 285 -9.74 7.22 17.01
CA LEU A 285 -10.00 6.20 18.02
C LEU A 285 -9.29 6.49 19.34
N LYS A 286 -8.06 7.04 19.32
CA LYS A 286 -7.38 7.51 20.53
C LYS A 286 -8.16 8.63 21.22
N ALA A 287 -8.61 9.63 20.47
CA ALA A 287 -9.47 10.68 21.01
C ALA A 287 -10.83 10.14 21.50
N LEU A 288 -11.37 9.10 20.84
CA LEU A 288 -12.57 8.42 21.32
C LEU A 288 -12.32 7.70 22.64
N ALA A 289 -11.12 7.13 22.87
CA ALA A 289 -10.80 6.38 24.08
C ALA A 289 -10.95 7.23 25.35
N GLU A 290 -10.67 8.54 25.27
CA GLU A 290 -10.84 9.49 26.37
C GLU A 290 -12.31 9.67 26.80
N SER A 291 -13.26 9.48 25.88
CA SER A 291 -14.69 9.69 26.12
C SER A 291 -15.51 8.39 26.16
N ASN A 292 -15.03 7.34 25.49
CA ASN A 292 -15.66 6.03 25.40
C ASN A 292 -14.61 4.96 25.04
N ALA A 293 -13.91 4.49 26.06
CA ALA A 293 -12.83 3.50 25.97
C ALA A 293 -13.29 2.20 25.28
N THR A 294 -14.48 1.69 25.63
CA THR A 294 -15.06 0.49 25.01
C THR A 294 -15.31 0.67 23.52
N ALA A 295 -15.91 1.79 23.09
CA ALA A 295 -16.16 2.05 21.68
C ALA A 295 -14.85 2.19 20.88
N ALA A 296 -13.83 2.81 21.46
CA ALA A 296 -12.51 2.92 20.85
C ALA A 296 -11.88 1.54 20.60
N VAL A 297 -11.92 0.64 21.58
CA VAL A 297 -11.43 -0.74 21.45
C VAL A 297 -12.18 -1.51 20.37
N LEU A 298 -13.51 -1.45 20.37
CA LEU A 298 -14.34 -2.13 19.38
C LEU A 298 -14.09 -1.57 17.97
N GLY A 299 -13.92 -0.25 17.85
CA GLY A 299 -13.55 0.42 16.60
C GLY A 299 -12.17 0.01 16.10
N ALA A 300 -11.15 0.01 16.97
CA ALA A 300 -9.79 -0.40 16.61
C ALA A 300 -9.72 -1.87 16.16
N TRP A 301 -10.40 -2.76 16.89
CA TRP A 301 -10.49 -4.17 16.48
C TRP A 301 -11.19 -4.32 15.13
N ARG A 302 -12.22 -3.52 14.87
CA ARG A 302 -12.89 -3.52 13.57
C ARG A 302 -11.93 -3.17 12.43
N LEU A 303 -10.98 -2.26 12.65
CA LEU A 303 -9.94 -1.95 11.66
C LEU A 303 -9.00 -3.14 11.42
N VAL A 304 -8.63 -3.86 12.47
CA VAL A 304 -7.84 -5.11 12.35
C VAL A 304 -8.60 -6.15 11.53
N GLU A 305 -9.88 -6.40 11.81
CA GLU A 305 -10.71 -7.32 11.03
C GLU A 305 -10.77 -6.95 9.54
N LEU A 306 -10.91 -5.65 9.25
CA LEU A 306 -10.94 -5.13 7.89
C LEU A 306 -9.59 -5.33 7.20
N ALA A 307 -8.48 -5.06 7.88
CA ALA A 307 -7.14 -5.30 7.36
C ALA A 307 -6.91 -6.79 7.07
N VAL A 308 -7.25 -7.68 8.02
CA VAL A 308 -7.15 -9.14 7.82
C VAL A 308 -7.94 -9.59 6.60
N ASN A 309 -9.19 -9.15 6.46
CA ASN A 309 -10.03 -9.49 5.31
C ASN A 309 -9.48 -8.93 3.99
N ARG A 310 -8.83 -7.76 4.01
CA ARG A 310 -8.22 -7.15 2.83
C ARG A 310 -7.06 -7.98 2.29
N VAL A 311 -6.23 -8.53 3.18
CA VAL A 311 -5.03 -9.27 2.79
C VAL A 311 -5.29 -10.76 2.56
N LEU A 312 -6.38 -11.31 3.12
CA LEU A 312 -6.81 -12.69 2.84
C LEU A 312 -6.99 -12.93 1.33
N PRO A 313 -6.49 -14.05 0.78
CA PRO A 313 -6.78 -14.42 -0.60
C PRO A 313 -8.28 -14.55 -0.88
N HIS A 314 -8.70 -14.19 -2.10
CA HIS A 314 -10.11 -14.09 -2.48
C HIS A 314 -10.91 -15.38 -2.24
N GLU A 315 -10.29 -16.56 -2.42
CA GLU A 315 -10.91 -17.87 -2.13
C GLU A 315 -11.31 -18.05 -0.66
N TYR A 316 -10.64 -17.36 0.25
CA TYR A 316 -10.96 -17.38 1.68
C TYR A 316 -11.90 -16.24 2.09
N GLN A 317 -12.02 -15.18 1.29
CA GLN A 317 -12.89 -14.02 1.58
C GLN A 317 -14.38 -14.35 1.46
N SER A 318 -14.75 -15.30 0.61
CA SER A 318 -16.15 -15.68 0.38
C SER A 318 -16.77 -16.55 1.49
N ASP A 319 -15.95 -17.08 2.41
CA ASP A 319 -16.43 -17.95 3.49
C ASP A 319 -16.90 -17.13 4.71
N THR A 320 -18.19 -16.80 4.73
CA THR A 320 -18.81 -16.01 5.81
C THR A 320 -18.84 -16.71 7.16
N ARG A 321 -18.47 -18.01 7.24
CA ARG A 321 -18.41 -18.76 8.51
C ARG A 321 -17.03 -18.75 9.15
N ARG A 322 -16.02 -18.22 8.47
CA ARG A 322 -14.63 -18.20 8.94
C ARG A 322 -14.49 -17.22 10.11
N SER A 323 -13.91 -17.68 11.22
CA SER A 323 -13.60 -16.79 12.34
C SER A 323 -12.34 -15.99 12.05
N VAL A 324 -12.19 -14.82 12.69
CA VAL A 324 -10.97 -14.00 12.55
C VAL A 324 -9.72 -14.77 12.98
N ALA A 325 -9.82 -15.65 13.97
CA ALA A 325 -8.71 -16.52 14.38
C ALA A 325 -8.29 -17.51 13.27
N GLN A 326 -9.25 -18.10 12.56
CA GLN A 326 -8.95 -18.95 11.40
C GLN A 326 -8.33 -18.14 10.26
N SER A 327 -8.80 -16.91 10.04
CA SER A 327 -8.22 -15.98 9.07
C SER A 327 -6.76 -15.64 9.41
N LEU A 328 -6.48 -15.30 10.66
CA LEU A 328 -5.12 -15.01 11.14
C LEU A 328 -4.21 -16.22 10.96
N ASN A 329 -4.65 -17.42 11.34
CA ASN A 329 -3.88 -18.65 11.12
C ASN A 329 -3.59 -18.87 9.63
N THR A 330 -4.57 -18.62 8.76
CA THR A 330 -4.38 -18.74 7.31
C THR A 330 -3.33 -17.74 6.80
N LEU A 331 -3.36 -16.50 7.29
CA LEU A 331 -2.34 -15.52 6.93
C LEU A 331 -0.94 -15.93 7.43
N THR A 332 -0.84 -16.56 8.59
CA THR A 332 0.42 -17.12 9.12
C THR A 332 0.90 -18.30 8.27
N ASP A 333 0.01 -19.23 7.92
CA ASP A 333 0.32 -20.41 7.09
C ASP A 333 0.78 -20.00 5.69
N LEU A 334 0.20 -18.93 5.14
CA LEU A 334 0.58 -18.32 3.87
C LEU A 334 1.81 -17.41 3.99
N GLN A 335 2.41 -17.30 5.18
CA GLN A 335 3.54 -16.41 5.48
C GLN A 335 3.26 -14.92 5.18
N ILE A 336 1.99 -14.53 5.14
CA ILE A 336 1.52 -13.14 5.01
C ILE A 336 1.60 -12.42 6.36
N MET A 337 1.60 -13.15 7.48
CA MET A 337 1.79 -12.61 8.81
C MET A 337 2.82 -13.44 9.58
N THR A 338 3.63 -12.80 10.44
CA THR A 338 4.54 -13.55 11.32
C THR A 338 3.79 -14.18 12.48
N VAL A 339 4.33 -15.27 13.04
CA VAL A 339 3.73 -15.97 14.19
C VAL A 339 3.55 -15.05 15.39
N ASP A 340 4.49 -14.13 15.65
CA ASP A 340 4.40 -13.20 16.77
C ASP A 340 3.27 -12.19 16.60
N ILE A 341 3.10 -11.65 15.38
CA ILE A 341 2.03 -10.70 15.09
C ILE A 341 0.67 -11.40 15.13
N ALA A 342 0.60 -12.64 14.62
CA ALA A 342 -0.59 -13.45 14.74
C ALA A 342 -0.95 -13.74 16.20
N ARG A 343 0.03 -14.04 17.05
CA ARG A 343 -0.16 -14.21 18.49
C ARG A 343 -0.68 -12.92 19.13
N SER A 344 -0.05 -11.77 18.87
CA SER A 344 -0.52 -10.48 19.36
C SER A 344 -1.95 -10.19 18.91
N ALA A 345 -2.30 -10.46 17.64
CA ALA A 345 -3.65 -10.28 17.13
C ALA A 345 -4.67 -11.20 17.80
N LEU A 346 -4.31 -12.46 18.10
CA LEU A 346 -5.16 -13.40 18.84
C LEU A 346 -5.35 -12.95 20.30
N ASP A 347 -4.32 -12.42 20.94
CA ASP A 347 -4.39 -11.87 22.30
C ASP A 347 -5.31 -10.63 22.34
N LEU A 348 -5.18 -9.72 21.37
CA LEU A 348 -6.10 -8.58 21.23
C LEU A 348 -7.53 -9.04 20.96
N ASN A 349 -7.74 -10.07 20.12
CA ASN A 349 -9.08 -10.63 19.88
C ASN A 349 -9.70 -11.14 21.18
N ALA A 350 -8.93 -11.87 21.99
CA ALA A 350 -9.39 -12.40 23.27
C ALA A 350 -9.76 -11.27 24.24
N LEU A 351 -8.93 -10.22 24.32
CA LEU A 351 -9.22 -9.04 25.14
C LEU A 351 -10.47 -8.30 24.65
N ARG A 352 -10.60 -8.08 23.34
CA ARG A 352 -11.80 -7.50 22.73
C ARG A 352 -13.05 -8.32 23.04
N ASN A 353 -12.98 -9.64 22.96
CA ASN A 353 -14.14 -10.50 23.24
C ASN A 353 -14.57 -10.43 24.70
N ARG A 354 -13.61 -10.31 25.65
CA ARG A 354 -13.93 -10.04 27.06
C ARG A 354 -14.68 -8.72 27.22
N ILE A 355 -14.18 -7.64 26.62
CA ILE A 355 -14.78 -6.30 26.69
C ILE A 355 -16.17 -6.25 26.02
N ALA A 356 -16.35 -6.97 24.91
CA ALA A 356 -17.61 -6.99 24.18
C ALA A 356 -18.72 -7.78 24.91
N HIS A 357 -18.38 -8.80 25.71
CA HIS A 357 -19.35 -9.71 26.35
C HIS A 357 -19.47 -9.51 27.86
N SER A 358 -18.65 -8.65 28.45
CA SER A 358 -18.75 -8.31 29.85
C SER A 358 -19.94 -7.38 30.12
N MET A 359 -20.66 -7.61 31.22
CA MET A 359 -21.59 -6.60 31.75
C MET A 359 -20.83 -5.42 32.38
N GLU A 360 -19.60 -5.64 32.86
CA GLU A 360 -18.54 -4.67 33.19
C GLU A 360 -17.17 -5.39 33.04
N PRO A 361 -16.18 -4.81 32.33
CA PRO A 361 -15.34 -3.81 32.97
C PRO A 361 -15.25 -2.51 32.17
N GLU A 362 -15.18 -1.39 32.89
CA GLU A 362 -14.59 -0.17 32.37
C GLU A 362 -13.10 -0.47 32.10
N ILE A 363 -12.76 -0.80 30.85
CA ILE A 363 -11.36 -0.72 30.43
C ILE A 363 -10.91 0.71 30.69
N ALA A 364 -9.86 0.85 31.50
CA ALA A 364 -9.32 2.16 31.80
C ALA A 364 -8.79 2.81 30.51
N THR A 365 -8.82 4.15 30.46
CA THR A 365 -8.47 4.93 29.27
C THR A 365 -7.07 4.58 28.75
N ASP A 366 -6.11 4.37 29.64
CA ASP A 366 -4.75 3.90 29.33
C ASP A 366 -4.75 2.53 28.64
N GLY A 367 -5.47 1.56 29.19
CA GLY A 367 -5.62 0.23 28.59
C GLY A 367 -6.29 0.27 27.21
N ALA A 368 -7.23 1.19 26.99
CA ALA A 368 -7.84 1.40 25.68
C ALA A 368 -6.87 2.06 24.68
N LEU A 369 -6.08 3.04 25.12
CA LEU A 369 -5.04 3.67 24.28
C LEU A 369 -3.96 2.67 23.87
N ASP A 370 -3.55 1.78 24.78
CA ASP A 370 -2.62 0.69 24.49
C ASP A 370 -3.22 -0.30 23.48
N PHE A 371 -4.49 -0.66 23.65
CA PHE A 371 -5.20 -1.52 22.70
C PHE A 371 -5.24 -0.90 21.30
N VAL A 372 -5.64 0.37 21.20
CA VAL A 372 -5.73 1.11 19.93
C VAL A 372 -4.35 1.17 19.25
N SER A 373 -3.30 1.42 20.02
CA SER A 373 -1.92 1.48 19.51
C SER A 373 -1.41 0.11 19.03
N ALA A 374 -1.69 -0.96 19.78
CA ALA A 374 -1.33 -2.32 19.37
C ALA A 374 -2.12 -2.79 18.13
N ALA A 375 -3.40 -2.44 18.04
CA ALA A 375 -4.23 -2.69 16.87
C ALA A 375 -3.68 -1.96 15.63
N LYS A 376 -3.21 -0.71 15.79
CA LYS A 376 -2.53 0.04 14.72
C LYS A 376 -1.31 -0.70 14.21
N GLY A 377 -0.44 -1.18 15.11
CA GLY A 377 0.74 -1.94 14.72
C GLY A 377 0.42 -3.20 13.90
N ILE A 378 -0.67 -3.90 14.22
CA ILE A 378 -1.14 -5.06 13.43
C ILE A 378 -1.63 -4.62 12.05
N VAL A 379 -2.43 -3.55 11.97
CA VAL A 379 -2.95 -3.01 10.70
C VAL A 379 -1.80 -2.53 9.80
N ASP A 380 -0.84 -1.81 10.35
CA ASP A 380 0.33 -1.32 9.61
C ASP A 380 1.15 -2.50 9.06
N ASN A 381 1.36 -3.55 9.85
CA ASN A 381 2.06 -4.75 9.37
C ASN A 381 1.28 -5.50 8.26
N LEU A 382 -0.04 -5.59 8.39
CA LEU A 382 -0.90 -6.17 7.36
C LEU A 382 -0.87 -5.34 6.07
N ASN A 383 -0.92 -4.01 6.18
CA ASN A 383 -0.80 -3.10 5.04
C ASN A 383 0.54 -3.28 4.33
N LEU A 384 1.66 -3.36 5.07
CA LEU A 384 2.98 -3.68 4.49
C LEU A 384 2.97 -5.04 3.80
N SER A 385 2.35 -6.05 4.39
CA SER A 385 2.25 -7.40 3.82
C SER A 385 1.39 -7.46 2.55
N SER A 386 0.59 -6.43 2.28
CA SER A 386 -0.22 -6.29 1.07
C SER A 386 0.48 -5.56 -0.09
N VAL A 387 1.64 -4.96 0.15
CA VAL A 387 2.46 -4.31 -0.88
C VAL A 387 2.90 -5.37 -1.89
N ALA A 388 2.66 -5.13 -3.18
CA ALA A 388 2.85 -6.16 -4.20
C ALA A 388 4.30 -6.66 -4.28
N HIS A 389 5.30 -5.78 -4.11
CA HIS A 389 6.69 -6.21 -4.02
C HIS A 389 6.94 -7.14 -2.82
N ILE A 390 6.50 -6.77 -1.61
CA ILE A 390 6.65 -7.60 -0.39
C ILE A 390 5.91 -8.93 -0.54
N ALA A 391 4.69 -8.91 -1.10
CA ALA A 391 3.91 -10.10 -1.37
C ALA A 391 4.60 -10.99 -2.43
N SER A 392 5.21 -10.40 -3.46
CA SER A 392 6.00 -11.10 -4.47
C SER A 392 7.25 -11.74 -3.87
N GLU A 393 8.02 -11.01 -3.05
CA GLU A 393 9.21 -11.54 -2.38
C GLU A 393 8.87 -12.69 -1.42
N ARG A 394 7.77 -12.57 -0.68
CA ARG A 394 7.28 -13.66 0.18
C ARG A 394 6.83 -14.87 -0.62
N TYR A 395 6.13 -14.63 -1.73
CA TYR A 395 5.70 -15.70 -2.63
C TYR A 395 6.91 -16.43 -3.25
N GLU A 396 7.91 -15.68 -3.73
CA GLU A 396 9.21 -16.20 -4.19
C GLU A 396 9.88 -17.05 -3.10
N ARG A 397 10.01 -16.51 -1.89
CA ARG A 397 10.57 -17.25 -0.75
C ARG A 397 9.77 -18.52 -0.43
N ALA A 398 8.44 -18.48 -0.47
CA ALA A 398 7.60 -19.64 -0.20
C ALA A 398 7.77 -20.73 -1.28
N VAL A 399 7.93 -20.34 -2.55
CA VAL A 399 8.29 -21.27 -3.63
C VAL A 399 9.67 -21.87 -3.38
N PHE A 400 10.66 -21.06 -2.99
CA PHE A 400 11.99 -21.54 -2.63
C PHE A 400 11.94 -22.57 -1.49
N GLU A 401 11.25 -22.25 -0.40
CA GLU A 401 11.10 -23.16 0.75
C GLU A 401 10.36 -24.44 0.37
N ALA A 402 9.34 -24.37 -0.50
CA ALA A 402 8.65 -25.55 -1.02
C ALA A 402 9.59 -26.44 -1.83
N LEU A 403 10.46 -25.87 -2.67
CA LEU A 403 11.45 -26.62 -3.45
C LEU A 403 12.46 -27.32 -2.53
N VAL A 404 13.03 -26.59 -1.56
CA VAL A 404 13.99 -27.15 -0.60
C VAL A 404 13.36 -28.25 0.25
N PHE A 405 12.09 -28.09 0.66
CA PHE A 405 11.36 -29.10 1.42
C PHE A 405 11.20 -30.43 0.68
N HIS A 406 11.17 -30.41 -0.66
CA HIS A 406 11.12 -31.61 -1.51
C HIS A 406 12.51 -32.05 -2.01
N ASP A 407 13.56 -31.75 -1.23
CA ASP A 407 14.94 -32.16 -1.45
C ASP A 407 15.58 -31.66 -2.76
N PHE A 408 14.99 -30.66 -3.41
CA PHE A 408 15.63 -30.03 -4.56
C PHE A 408 16.84 -29.19 -4.13
N ALA A 409 17.95 -29.29 -4.87
CA ALA A 409 19.06 -28.37 -4.70
C ALA A 409 18.73 -27.05 -5.41
N VAL A 410 18.50 -25.99 -4.63
CA VAL A 410 18.08 -24.67 -5.12
C VAL A 410 19.19 -23.65 -4.92
N HIS A 411 19.54 -22.92 -5.98
CA HIS A 411 20.47 -21.81 -5.95
C HIS A 411 19.75 -20.51 -6.31
N HIS A 412 19.86 -19.52 -5.44
CA HIS A 412 19.29 -18.19 -5.67
C HIS A 412 20.24 -17.38 -6.55
N THR A 413 19.72 -16.72 -7.58
CA THR A 413 20.50 -15.92 -8.54
C THR A 413 20.57 -14.43 -8.16
N ARG A 414 20.09 -14.06 -6.97
CA ARG A 414 20.12 -12.67 -6.46
C ARG A 414 21.57 -12.17 -6.38
N GLY A 415 21.86 -11.09 -7.10
CA GLY A 415 23.19 -10.44 -7.13
C GLY A 415 24.05 -10.79 -8.35
N GLU A 416 23.59 -11.68 -9.23
CA GLU A 416 24.22 -11.93 -10.53
C GLU A 416 23.75 -10.88 -11.56
N ILE A 417 24.64 -10.47 -12.47
CA ILE A 417 24.29 -9.53 -13.55
C ILE A 417 23.43 -10.27 -14.58
N ASP A 418 22.14 -9.97 -14.57
CA ASP A 418 21.11 -10.33 -15.56
C ASP A 418 20.97 -11.84 -15.89
N PRO A 419 20.62 -12.69 -14.91
CA PRO A 419 20.35 -14.12 -15.15
C PRO A 419 19.00 -14.34 -15.87
N GLY A 420 18.00 -13.47 -15.68
CA GLY A 420 16.68 -13.61 -16.29
C GLY A 420 15.75 -14.66 -15.65
N TYR A 421 16.13 -15.20 -14.48
CA TYR A 421 15.38 -16.16 -13.67
C TYR A 421 15.69 -15.97 -12.17
N ASP A 422 14.77 -16.41 -11.29
CA ASP A 422 14.84 -16.19 -9.84
C ASP A 422 15.64 -17.29 -9.11
N PHE A 423 15.52 -18.53 -9.60
CA PHE A 423 16.23 -19.69 -9.06
C PHE A 423 16.79 -20.60 -10.15
N LEU A 424 17.85 -21.32 -9.80
CA LEU A 424 18.28 -22.53 -10.48
C LEU A 424 17.98 -23.73 -9.58
N VAL A 425 17.29 -24.73 -10.14
CA VAL A 425 16.86 -25.93 -9.43
C VAL A 425 17.49 -27.16 -10.08
N ARG A 426 18.08 -28.04 -9.27
CA ARG A 426 18.58 -29.35 -9.72
C ARG A 426 17.77 -30.47 -9.05
N PRO A 427 17.02 -31.28 -9.82
CA PRO A 427 16.37 -32.48 -9.33
C PRO A 427 17.37 -33.52 -8.81
N VAL A 428 16.97 -34.25 -7.77
CA VAL A 428 17.81 -35.31 -7.18
C VAL A 428 17.98 -36.44 -8.20
N GLY A 429 19.23 -36.71 -8.59
CA GLY A 429 19.57 -37.78 -9.53
C GLY A 429 19.55 -37.37 -11.02
N GLU A 430 19.26 -36.11 -11.34
CA GLU A 430 19.32 -35.57 -12.70
C GLU A 430 20.53 -34.63 -12.88
N GLU A 431 21.19 -34.68 -14.04
CA GLU A 431 22.28 -33.74 -14.37
C GLU A 431 21.75 -32.37 -14.83
N SER A 432 20.51 -32.32 -15.32
CA SER A 432 19.93 -31.11 -15.89
C SER A 432 19.48 -30.11 -14.82
N VAL A 433 19.91 -28.85 -14.97
CA VAL A 433 19.44 -27.72 -14.15
C VAL A 433 18.22 -27.09 -14.82
N ILE A 434 17.26 -26.63 -14.02
CA ILE A 434 16.05 -25.94 -14.46
C ILE A 434 16.09 -24.50 -13.94
N ALA A 435 15.79 -23.54 -14.80
CA ALA A 435 15.57 -22.15 -14.42
C ALA A 435 14.13 -21.97 -13.95
N VAL A 436 13.93 -21.36 -12.79
CA VAL A 436 12.60 -21.06 -12.26
C VAL A 436 12.36 -19.55 -12.29
N ILE A 437 11.22 -19.16 -12.85
CA ILE A 437 10.73 -17.78 -12.85
C ILE A 437 9.46 -17.74 -12.01
N VAL A 438 9.43 -16.91 -10.99
CA VAL A 438 8.31 -16.69 -10.10
C VAL A 438 7.53 -15.47 -10.56
N LYS A 439 6.22 -15.63 -10.79
CA LYS A 439 5.32 -14.53 -11.14
C LYS A 439 4.18 -14.45 -10.14
N PHE A 440 4.11 -13.30 -9.46
CA PHE A 440 3.05 -13.00 -8.50
C PHE A 440 2.09 -11.91 -9.04
N GLY A 441 0.81 -12.02 -8.71
CA GLY A 441 -0.13 -10.90 -8.75
C GLY A 441 -1.60 -11.31 -8.72
N ARG A 442 -2.50 -10.51 -9.32
CA ARG A 442 -3.96 -10.67 -9.20
C ARG A 442 -4.66 -10.77 -10.56
N GLY A 443 -5.65 -11.66 -10.68
CA GLY A 443 -6.37 -11.88 -11.94
C GLY A 443 -6.05 -13.25 -12.52
N ALA A 444 -5.77 -13.34 -13.82
CA ALA A 444 -5.34 -14.57 -14.49
C ALA A 444 -4.06 -14.32 -15.28
N TYR A 445 -3.20 -15.34 -15.41
CA TYR A 445 -1.97 -15.24 -16.20
C TYR A 445 -2.30 -15.33 -17.68
N GLN A 446 -2.15 -14.21 -18.37
CA GLN A 446 -2.60 -14.04 -19.75
C GLN A 446 -1.53 -14.44 -20.76
N GLY A 447 -1.96 -14.77 -21.99
CA GLY A 447 -1.04 -15.14 -23.07
C GLY A 447 -0.02 -14.04 -23.42
N TYR A 448 -0.36 -12.76 -23.26
CA TYR A 448 0.59 -11.67 -23.54
C TYR A 448 1.74 -11.63 -22.51
N GLN A 449 1.46 -11.88 -21.22
CA GLN A 449 2.48 -11.93 -20.17
C GLN A 449 3.47 -13.06 -20.44
N LEU A 450 2.95 -14.24 -20.84
CA LEU A 450 3.78 -15.35 -21.26
C LEU A 450 4.66 -14.98 -22.47
N ARG A 451 4.12 -14.27 -23.47
CA ARG A 451 4.89 -13.86 -24.66
C ARG A 451 6.01 -12.88 -24.31
N GLU A 452 5.76 -11.92 -23.42
CA GLU A 452 6.78 -10.99 -22.94
C GLU A 452 7.95 -11.73 -22.27
N GLU A 453 7.65 -12.74 -21.44
CA GLU A 453 8.68 -13.56 -20.81
C GLU A 453 9.43 -14.43 -21.82
N LEU A 454 8.74 -15.01 -22.81
CA LEU A 454 9.39 -15.76 -23.87
C LEU A 454 10.33 -14.88 -24.73
N VAL A 455 9.93 -13.64 -25.01
CA VAL A 455 10.79 -12.67 -25.71
C VAL A 455 12.01 -12.33 -24.87
N ARG A 456 11.83 -12.05 -23.57
CA ARG A 456 12.92 -11.79 -22.63
C ARG A 456 13.93 -12.95 -22.59
N LEU A 457 13.43 -14.17 -22.45
CA LEU A 457 14.23 -15.38 -22.46
C LEU A 457 14.98 -15.57 -23.77
N SER A 458 14.36 -15.24 -24.92
CA SER A 458 15.03 -15.36 -26.22
C SER A 458 16.18 -14.37 -26.42
N ALA A 459 16.19 -13.26 -25.68
CA ALA A 459 17.24 -12.23 -25.75
C ALA A 459 18.47 -12.56 -24.89
N SER A 460 18.33 -13.37 -23.84
CA SER A 460 19.46 -13.85 -23.03
C SER A 460 20.02 -15.15 -23.62
N SER A 461 21.17 -15.10 -24.31
CA SER A 461 21.78 -16.27 -24.95
C SER A 461 23.10 -16.69 -24.30
N GLU A 462 23.14 -17.93 -23.80
CA GLU A 462 24.25 -18.89 -24.00
C GLU A 462 23.87 -20.32 -23.51
N SER A 463 22.87 -20.47 -22.63
CA SER A 463 22.42 -21.78 -22.15
C SER A 463 20.93 -22.07 -22.45
N VAL A 464 20.64 -23.24 -23.02
CA VAL A 464 19.29 -23.76 -23.32
C VAL A 464 18.76 -24.48 -22.08
N VAL A 465 18.64 -23.75 -20.97
CA VAL A 465 18.11 -24.28 -19.72
C VAL A 465 16.58 -24.41 -19.86
N PRO A 466 15.99 -25.56 -19.51
CA PRO A 466 14.56 -25.68 -19.32
C PRO A 466 14.04 -24.64 -18.32
N VAL A 467 12.87 -24.05 -18.58
CA VAL A 467 12.29 -22.99 -17.75
C VAL A 467 10.95 -23.42 -17.18
N LEU A 468 10.79 -23.27 -15.87
CA LEU A 468 9.52 -23.40 -15.19
C LEU A 468 9.07 -22.02 -14.70
N ILE A 469 7.93 -21.54 -15.20
CA ILE A 469 7.28 -20.34 -14.67
C ILE A 469 6.28 -20.78 -13.60
N VAL A 470 6.53 -20.41 -12.35
CA VAL A 470 5.66 -20.67 -11.19
C VAL A 470 4.84 -19.43 -10.90
N THR A 471 3.53 -19.57 -10.76
CA THR A 471 2.66 -18.42 -10.53
C THR A 471 1.46 -18.66 -9.63
N ASN A 472 1.05 -17.64 -8.87
CA ASN A 472 -0.18 -17.68 -8.09
C ASN A 472 -1.43 -17.44 -8.95
N TYR A 473 -1.26 -16.87 -10.15
CA TYR A 473 -2.36 -16.60 -11.07
C TYR A 473 -3.03 -17.90 -11.55
N PRO A 474 -4.37 -17.98 -11.55
CA PRO A 474 -5.09 -18.88 -12.44
C PRO A 474 -4.62 -18.75 -13.89
N LEU A 475 -4.33 -19.86 -14.55
CA LEU A 475 -3.86 -19.82 -15.94
C LEU A 475 -5.02 -19.49 -16.90
N SER A 476 -4.79 -18.63 -17.90
CA SER A 476 -5.76 -18.39 -18.98
C SER A 476 -5.92 -19.64 -19.88
N VAL A 477 -6.96 -19.65 -20.71
CA VAL A 477 -7.18 -20.72 -21.71
C VAL A 477 -5.99 -20.79 -22.69
N GLU A 478 -5.45 -19.64 -23.08
CA GLU A 478 -4.28 -19.54 -23.96
C GLU A 478 -3.03 -20.15 -23.35
N VAL A 479 -2.75 -19.86 -22.07
CA VAL A 479 -1.57 -20.42 -21.37
C VAL A 479 -1.72 -21.92 -21.14
N ARG A 480 -2.93 -22.41 -20.81
CA ARG A 480 -3.18 -23.86 -20.73
C ARG A 480 -2.98 -24.55 -22.07
N LYS A 481 -3.42 -23.92 -23.17
CA LYS A 481 -3.21 -24.43 -24.53
C LYS A 481 -1.73 -24.47 -24.88
N PHE A 482 -0.98 -23.42 -24.56
CA PHE A 482 0.48 -23.40 -24.71
C PHE A 482 1.15 -24.56 -23.97
N ASN A 483 0.84 -24.79 -22.70
CA ASN A 483 1.39 -25.91 -21.93
C ASN A 483 1.11 -27.28 -22.57
N TYR A 484 -0.06 -27.44 -23.20
CA TYR A 484 -0.43 -28.67 -23.90
C TYR A 484 0.30 -28.84 -25.23
N GLU A 485 0.41 -27.77 -26.02
CA GLU A 485 1.09 -27.76 -27.31
C GLU A 485 2.60 -27.96 -27.14
N ASN A 486 3.22 -27.29 -26.16
CA ASN A 486 4.66 -27.42 -25.89
C ASN A 486 5.05 -28.84 -25.44
N ARG A 487 4.11 -29.59 -24.82
CA ARG A 487 4.26 -31.03 -24.55
C ARG A 487 4.21 -31.89 -25.81
N SER A 488 3.50 -31.46 -26.85
CA SER A 488 3.21 -32.29 -28.02
C SER A 488 4.17 -32.04 -29.19
N SER A 489 4.74 -30.84 -29.30
CA SER A 489 5.54 -30.41 -30.46
C SER A 489 7.05 -30.33 -30.24
N GLY A 490 7.55 -30.58 -29.02
CA GLY A 490 8.98 -30.55 -28.72
C GLY A 490 9.61 -29.17 -28.88
N SER A 491 9.62 -28.40 -27.79
CA SER A 491 10.27 -27.08 -27.63
C SER A 491 9.74 -25.93 -28.51
N THR A 492 9.49 -24.78 -27.88
CA THR A 492 9.26 -23.51 -28.57
C THR A 492 10.58 -22.74 -28.57
N GLY A 493 11.22 -22.59 -29.72
CA GLY A 493 12.52 -21.90 -29.82
C GLY A 493 13.70 -22.67 -29.19
N GLY A 494 13.61 -23.99 -29.07
CA GLY A 494 14.68 -24.85 -28.54
C GLY A 494 14.73 -24.99 -27.01
N ARG A 495 13.96 -24.21 -26.24
CA ARG A 495 13.84 -24.33 -24.77
C ARG A 495 12.52 -25.01 -24.37
N ASN A 496 12.59 -25.93 -23.40
CA ASN A 496 11.40 -26.50 -22.76
C ASN A 496 10.86 -25.49 -21.74
N VAL A 497 9.62 -25.00 -21.93
CA VAL A 497 9.02 -23.98 -21.05
C VAL A 497 7.65 -24.46 -20.59
N GLN A 498 7.41 -24.49 -19.28
CA GLN A 498 6.11 -24.81 -18.71
C GLN A 498 5.67 -23.74 -17.71
N VAL A 499 4.37 -23.47 -17.65
CA VAL A 499 3.79 -22.60 -16.63
C VAL A 499 2.98 -23.45 -15.64
N VAL A 500 3.21 -23.30 -14.34
CA VAL A 500 2.46 -24.01 -13.29
C VAL A 500 1.80 -23.01 -12.35
N GLN A 501 0.56 -23.28 -11.99
CA GLN A 501 -0.10 -22.55 -10.91
C GLN A 501 0.27 -23.19 -9.57
N TRP A 502 0.77 -22.39 -8.63
CA TRP A 502 1.05 -22.76 -7.26
C TRP A 502 0.55 -21.65 -6.33
N VAL A 503 -0.44 -21.95 -5.48
CA VAL A 503 -1.06 -20.94 -4.58
C VAL A 503 -0.61 -21.15 -3.14
N SER A 504 -0.42 -22.40 -2.73
CA SER A 504 -0.07 -22.76 -1.36
C SER A 504 0.69 -24.09 -1.33
N PRO A 505 1.25 -24.51 -0.18
CA PRO A 505 1.88 -25.82 -0.03
C PRO A 505 1.00 -27.01 -0.42
N ALA A 506 -0.33 -26.86 -0.46
CA ALA A 506 -1.24 -27.90 -0.96
C ALA A 506 -1.04 -28.19 -2.46
N ASP A 507 -0.51 -27.24 -3.23
CA ASP A 507 -0.15 -27.42 -4.65
C ASP A 507 1.24 -28.01 -4.86
N ASN A 508 1.99 -28.32 -3.80
CA ASN A 508 3.34 -28.91 -3.90
C ASN A 508 3.42 -30.12 -4.85
N PRO A 509 2.46 -31.09 -4.85
CA PRO A 509 2.50 -32.19 -5.81
C PRO A 509 2.48 -31.73 -7.28
N ARG A 510 1.80 -30.62 -7.60
CA ARG A 510 1.78 -30.05 -8.96
C ARG A 510 3.09 -29.36 -9.31
N LEU A 511 3.71 -28.69 -8.33
CA LEU A 511 5.02 -28.05 -8.51
C LEU A 511 6.10 -29.10 -8.80
N VAL A 512 6.15 -30.18 -8.00
CA VAL A 512 7.08 -31.30 -8.19
C VAL A 512 6.87 -31.96 -9.56
N ASP A 513 5.62 -32.30 -9.92
CA ASP A 513 5.29 -32.89 -11.22
C ASP A 513 5.65 -31.98 -12.40
N ALA A 514 5.55 -30.66 -12.24
CA ALA A 514 5.98 -29.72 -13.27
C ALA A 514 7.50 -29.67 -13.44
N ILE A 515 8.26 -29.74 -12.34
CA ILE A 515 9.74 -29.80 -12.38
C ILE A 515 10.19 -31.07 -13.09
N ASP A 516 9.64 -32.22 -12.73
CA ASP A 516 9.99 -33.50 -13.36
C ASP A 516 9.67 -33.49 -14.87
N LYS A 517 8.56 -32.86 -15.27
CA LYS A 517 8.18 -32.71 -16.68
C LYS A 517 9.09 -31.77 -17.46
N VAL A 518 9.58 -30.73 -16.81
CA VAL A 518 10.52 -29.78 -17.42
C VAL A 518 11.93 -30.38 -17.51
N ALA A 519 12.31 -31.22 -16.54
CA ALA A 519 13.62 -31.89 -16.47
C ALA A 519 13.80 -32.98 -17.53
N ARG A 520 12.75 -33.77 -17.78
CA ARG A 520 12.78 -34.85 -18.77
C ARG A 520 12.77 -34.27 -20.18
N ARG A 521 13.94 -34.23 -20.83
CA ARG A 521 14.04 -34.16 -22.29
C ARG A 521 13.54 -35.51 -22.84
N ASP A 522 12.50 -35.50 -23.65
CA ASP A 522 12.28 -36.62 -24.58
C ASP A 522 13.45 -36.70 -25.58
#